data_AF-A0A8J4XIC6-F1
#
_entry.id   AF-A0A8J4XIC6-F1
#
_cell.length_a   1.000
_cell.length_b   1.000
_cell.length_c   1.000
_cell.angle_alpha   90.00
_cell.angle_beta   90.00
_cell.angle_gamma   90.00
#
_symmetry.space_group_name_H-M   'P 1'
#
loop_
_entity.id
_entity.type
_entity.pdbx_description
1 polymer ?
#
loop_
_entity_poly.entity_id
_entity_poly.type
_entity_poly.pdbx_seq_one_letter_code
_entity_poly.pdbx_strand_id
1 'polypeptide(L)'
;MVKNGKNFFDPDELVLTKSEILEFCDRVIKKWNKNPSKNAKNIIAMTAVKTSVLWTDDESLKAIWNEIIAWTFELLYQNAMAQDKEWANILKKLKNKK
;
A
#
# COMPACT_ATOMS: atom_id res chain seq x y z
N MET A 1 34.01 -17.78 -8.30
CA MET A 1 32.90 -17.09 -9.01
C MET A 1 32.00 -16.48 -7.96
N VAL A 2 31.96 -15.15 -7.89
CA VAL A 2 31.20 -14.38 -6.90
C VAL A 2 29.71 -14.45 -7.26
N LYS A 3 28.86 -14.90 -6.32
CA LYS A 3 27.41 -14.87 -6.44
C LYS A 3 26.93 -13.41 -6.32
N ASN A 4 26.82 -12.71 -7.45
CA ASN A 4 26.26 -11.36 -7.51
C ASN A 4 24.77 -11.39 -7.88
N GLY A 5 23.97 -10.68 -7.09
CA GLY A 5 22.62 -10.23 -7.49
C GLY A 5 21.45 -10.97 -6.82
N LYS A 6 21.36 -10.97 -5.49
CA LYS A 6 20.08 -11.20 -4.81
C LYS A 6 19.66 -9.93 -4.08
N ASN A 7 18.40 -9.55 -4.31
CA ASN A 7 17.58 -8.54 -3.65
C ASN A 7 17.71 -7.11 -4.20
N PHE A 8 17.48 -6.94 -5.50
CA PHE A 8 16.84 -5.70 -5.95
C PHE A 8 15.40 -5.78 -5.43
N PHE A 9 14.96 -4.81 -4.63
CA PHE A 9 13.55 -4.69 -4.22
C PHE A 9 12.69 -4.74 -5.49
N ASP A 10 11.91 -5.81 -5.65
CA ASP A 10 10.98 -5.94 -6.76
C ASP A 10 9.66 -5.27 -6.32
N PRO A 11 9.30 -4.10 -6.87
CA PRO A 11 8.06 -3.42 -6.51
C PRO A 11 6.83 -4.27 -6.84
N ASP A 12 6.95 -5.19 -7.80
CA ASP A 12 5.86 -6.08 -8.20
C ASP A 12 5.56 -7.15 -7.14
N GLU A 13 6.50 -7.47 -6.22
CA GLU A 13 6.24 -8.35 -5.08
C GLU A 13 5.32 -7.71 -4.01
N LEU A 14 5.16 -6.39 -4.03
CA LEU A 14 4.27 -5.67 -3.12
C LEU A 14 2.87 -5.40 -3.71
N VAL A 15 2.63 -5.83 -4.95
CA VAL A 15 1.36 -5.61 -5.63
C VAL A 15 0.34 -6.62 -5.11
N LEU A 16 -0.65 -6.12 -4.36
CA LEU A 16 -1.81 -6.93 -4.02
C LEU A 16 -2.57 -7.26 -5.30
N THR A 17 -2.82 -8.54 -5.54
CA THR A 17 -3.68 -8.98 -6.64
C THR A 17 -5.12 -8.52 -6.39
N LYS A 18 -5.88 -8.30 -7.47
CA LYS A 18 -7.29 -7.95 -7.37
C LYS A 18 -8.09 -8.93 -6.51
N SER A 19 -7.80 -10.23 -6.62
CA SER A 19 -8.38 -11.28 -5.77
C SER A 19 -8.10 -11.05 -4.29
N GLU A 20 -6.86 -10.77 -3.91
CA GLU A 20 -6.49 -10.56 -2.49
C GLU A 20 -7.18 -9.34 -1.90
N ILE A 21 -7.34 -8.27 -2.69
CA ILE A 21 -8.06 -7.06 -2.28
C ILE A 21 -9.55 -7.38 -2.07
N LEU A 22 -10.17 -8.09 -3.00
CA LEU A 22 -11.59 -8.49 -2.89
C LEU A 22 -11.83 -9.39 -1.67
N GLU A 23 -10.95 -10.37 -1.44
CA GLU A 23 -11.02 -11.24 -0.27
C GLU A 23 -10.83 -10.46 1.04
N PHE A 24 -9.93 -9.48 1.05
CA PHE A 24 -9.77 -8.59 2.20
C PHE A 24 -11.07 -7.83 2.49
N CYS A 25 -11.69 -7.22 1.47
CA CYS A 25 -12.98 -6.56 1.62
C CYS A 25 -14.04 -7.50 2.20
N ASP A 26 -14.12 -8.74 1.70
CA ASP A 26 -15.06 -9.75 2.17
C ASP A 26 -14.84 -10.14 3.63
N ARG A 27 -13.58 -10.34 4.05
CA ARG A 27 -13.26 -10.62 5.46
C ARG A 27 -13.68 -9.47 6.38
N VAL A 28 -13.48 -8.22 5.96
CA VAL A 28 -13.87 -7.03 6.73
C VAL A 28 -15.40 -6.91 6.83
N ILE A 29 -16.12 -7.05 5.71
CA ILE A 29 -17.59 -7.02 5.68
C ILE A 29 -18.14 -8.15 6.56
N LYS A 30 -17.63 -9.38 6.45
CA LYS A 30 -18.03 -10.52 7.28
C LYS A 30 -17.80 -10.26 8.77
N LYS A 31 -16.69 -9.61 9.14
CA LYS A 31 -16.41 -9.22 10.53
C LYS A 31 -17.43 -8.22 11.04
N TRP A 32 -17.74 -7.18 10.27
CA TRP A 32 -18.67 -6.13 10.68
C TRP A 32 -20.13 -6.57 10.70
N ASN A 33 -20.52 -7.49 9.83
CA ASN A 33 -21.84 -8.11 9.84
C ASN A 33 -22.15 -8.92 11.11
N LYS A 34 -21.17 -9.21 11.97
CA LYS A 34 -21.44 -9.77 13.31
C LYS A 34 -22.17 -8.78 14.23
N ASN A 35 -22.08 -7.48 13.96
CA ASN A 35 -22.84 -6.43 14.64
C ASN A 35 -23.20 -5.32 13.63
N PRO A 36 -24.20 -5.54 12.77
CA PRO A 36 -24.45 -4.71 11.60
C PRO A 36 -25.02 -3.35 11.96
N SER A 37 -25.81 -3.23 13.04
CA SER A 37 -26.38 -1.95 13.49
C SER A 37 -25.29 -0.95 13.88
N LYS A 38 -24.24 -1.40 14.58
CA LYS A 38 -23.08 -0.57 14.93
C LYS A 38 -22.21 -0.20 13.73
N ASN A 39 -22.19 -1.05 12.69
CA ASN A 39 -21.25 -0.93 11.57
C ASN A 39 -21.91 -0.56 10.24
N ALA A 40 -23.20 -0.20 10.21
CA ALA A 40 -23.97 -0.05 8.98
C ALA A 40 -23.28 0.86 7.94
N LYS A 41 -22.82 2.05 8.36
CA LYS A 41 -22.09 2.99 7.49
C LYS A 41 -20.78 2.41 6.95
N ASN A 42 -20.04 1.69 7.80
CA ASN A 42 -18.76 1.08 7.43
C ASN A 42 -18.96 -0.07 6.44
N ILE A 43 -20.01 -0.88 6.64
CA ILE A 43 -20.37 -1.97 5.72
C ILE A 43 -20.72 -1.40 4.35
N ILE A 44 -21.55 -0.35 4.29
CA ILE A 44 -21.88 0.33 3.03
C ILE A 44 -20.61 0.86 2.34
N ALA A 45 -19.74 1.56 3.08
CA ALA A 45 -18.50 2.09 2.54
C ALA A 45 -17.57 0.99 2.00
N MET A 46 -17.37 -0.10 2.75
CA MET A 46 -16.51 -1.21 2.29
C MET A 46 -17.13 -1.99 1.13
N THR A 47 -18.46 -2.06 1.07
CA THR A 47 -19.16 -2.65 -0.09
C THR A 47 -18.93 -1.80 -1.34
N ALA A 48 -18.94 -0.46 -1.20
CA ALA A 48 -18.61 0.45 -2.30
C ALA A 48 -17.14 0.29 -2.73
N VAL A 49 -16.19 0.18 -1.79
CA VAL A 49 -14.77 -0.09 -2.10
C VAL A 49 -14.60 -1.44 -2.80
N LYS A 50 -15.23 -2.51 -2.31
CA LYS A 50 -15.20 -3.82 -2.96
C LYS A 50 -15.72 -3.72 -4.39
N THR A 51 -16.82 -3.00 -4.58
CA THR A 51 -17.43 -2.79 -5.90
C THR A 51 -16.49 -2.01 -6.82
N SER A 52 -15.89 -0.91 -6.36
CA SER A 52 -14.95 -0.17 -7.20
C SER A 52 -13.76 -1.03 -7.62
N VAL A 53 -13.18 -1.82 -6.71
CA VAL A 53 -12.10 -2.76 -7.04
C VAL A 53 -12.54 -3.81 -8.07
N LEU A 54 -13.75 -4.35 -7.92
CA LEU A 54 -14.30 -5.33 -8.86
C LEU A 54 -14.42 -4.77 -10.29
N TRP A 55 -14.81 -3.50 -10.42
CA TRP A 55 -15.03 -2.85 -11.73
C TRP A 55 -13.79 -2.22 -12.34
N THR A 56 -12.75 -1.91 -11.55
CA THR A 56 -11.47 -1.42 -12.06
C THR A 56 -10.67 -2.56 -12.71
N ASP A 57 -10.05 -2.31 -13.85
CA ASP A 57 -9.14 -3.25 -14.52
C ASP A 57 -7.81 -3.39 -13.78
N ASP A 58 -7.09 -4.48 -14.02
CA ASP A 58 -5.89 -4.83 -13.26
C ASP A 58 -4.73 -3.83 -13.48
N GLU A 59 -4.62 -3.25 -14.68
CA GLU A 59 -3.59 -2.26 -15.01
C GLU A 59 -3.83 -0.95 -14.25
N SER A 60 -5.06 -0.44 -14.28
CA SER A 60 -5.47 0.72 -13.50
C SER A 60 -5.32 0.47 -12.00
N LEU A 61 -5.68 -0.72 -11.51
CA LEU A 61 -5.55 -1.06 -10.09
C LEU A 61 -4.09 -1.09 -9.64
N LYS A 62 -3.20 -1.66 -10.47
CA LYS A 62 -1.75 -1.67 -10.23
C LYS A 62 -1.18 -0.24 -10.23
N ALA A 63 -1.62 0.61 -11.15
CA ALA A 63 -1.20 2.01 -11.19
C ALA A 63 -1.63 2.78 -9.93
N ILE A 64 -2.89 2.64 -9.51
CA ILE A 64 -3.40 3.26 -8.28
C ILE A 64 -2.61 2.78 -7.06
N TRP A 65 -2.35 1.48 -6.96
CA TRP A 65 -1.62 0.90 -5.83
C TRP A 65 -0.18 1.40 -5.76
N ASN A 66 0.50 1.51 -6.91
CA ASN A 66 1.86 2.04 -7.00
C ASN A 66 1.93 3.49 -6.49
N GLU A 67 0.97 4.34 -6.87
CA GLU A 67 0.90 5.72 -6.37
C GLU A 67 0.69 5.76 -4.84
N ILE A 68 -0.23 4.94 -4.30
CA ILE A 68 -0.46 4.83 -2.85
C ILE A 68 0.81 4.42 -2.11
N ILE A 69 1.52 3.40 -2.62
CA ILE A 69 2.77 2.94 -2.03
C ILE A 69 3.84 4.04 -2.07
N ALA A 70 4.02 4.70 -3.22
CA ALA A 70 5.00 5.77 -3.38
C ALA A 70 4.74 6.92 -2.39
N TRP A 71 3.49 7.36 -2.28
CA TRP A 71 3.10 8.40 -1.32
C TRP A 71 3.30 7.97 0.13
N THR A 72 3.00 6.72 0.46
CA THR A 72 3.19 6.19 1.82
C THR A 72 4.68 6.14 2.17
N PHE A 73 5.53 5.68 1.27
CA PHE A 73 6.98 5.67 1.47
C PHE A 73 7.54 7.08 1.62
N GLU A 74 7.11 8.02 0.78
CA GLU A 74 7.52 9.42 0.89
C GLU A 74 7.12 10.00 2.25
N LEU A 75 5.89 9.76 2.70
CA LEU A 75 5.42 10.22 4.01
C LEU A 75 6.24 9.62 5.16
N LEU A 76 6.50 8.31 5.12
CA LEU A 76 7.32 7.63 6.13
C LEU A 76 8.76 8.17 6.12
N TYR A 77 9.32 8.43 4.95
CA TYR A 77 10.65 9.02 4.78
C TYR A 77 10.72 10.43 5.38
N GLN A 78 9.76 11.30 5.04
CA GLN A 78 9.70 12.66 5.57
C GLN A 78 9.52 12.66 7.10
N ASN A 79 8.66 11.79 7.63
CA ASN A 79 8.48 11.64 9.07
C ASN A 79 9.75 11.16 9.78
N ALA A 80 10.47 10.18 9.20
CA ALA A 80 11.74 9.70 9.75
C ALA A 80 12.81 10.80 9.75
N MET A 81 12.94 11.57 8.66
CA MET A 81 13.86 12.71 8.61
C MET A 81 13.50 13.82 9.60
N ALA A 82 12.21 14.06 9.83
CA ALA A 82 11.75 15.05 10.80
C ALA A 82 12.04 14.63 12.25
N GLN A 83 12.07 13.32 12.52
CA GLN A 83 12.36 12.77 13.85
C GLN A 83 13.86 12.58 14.14
N ASP A 84 14.72 12.49 13.13
CA ASP A 84 16.15 12.20 13.34
C ASP A 84 17.09 13.09 12.49
N LYS A 85 17.75 14.04 13.16
CA LYS A 85 18.71 14.99 12.56
C LYS A 85 19.94 14.31 11.95
N GLU A 86 20.31 13.11 12.41
CA GLU A 86 21.50 12.40 11.96
C GLU A 86 21.22 11.61 10.68
N TRP A 87 20.09 10.90 10.63
CA TRP A 87 19.63 10.18 9.43
C TRP A 87 19.27 11.12 8.27
N ALA A 88 18.67 12.28 8.55
CA ALA A 88 18.39 13.30 7.55
C ALA A 88 19.68 13.77 6.82
N ASN A 89 20.81 13.86 7.53
CA ASN A 89 22.09 14.27 6.96
C ASN A 89 22.75 13.17 6.11
N ILE A 90 22.61 11.90 6.49
CA ILE A 90 23.15 10.76 5.73
C ILE A 90 22.37 10.58 4.41
N LEU A 91 21.04 10.67 4.45
CA LEU A 91 20.19 10.50 3.28
C LEU A 91 20.31 11.66 2.28
N LYS A 92 20.51 12.89 2.77
CA LYS A 92 20.80 14.07 1.93
C LYS A 92 22.10 13.92 1.13
N LYS A 93 23.13 13.28 1.70
CA LYS A 93 24.38 12.97 1.00
C LYS A 93 24.23 11.89 -0.07
N LEU A 94 23.29 10.95 0.11
CA LEU A 94 22.99 9.92 -0.87
C LEU A 94 22.16 10.46 -2.05
N LYS A 95 21.19 11.34 -1.79
CA LYS A 95 20.37 12.01 -2.82
C LYS A 95 21.19 12.93 -3.74
N ASN A 96 22.20 13.61 -3.19
CA ASN A 96 23.07 14.54 -3.93
C ASN A 96 24.28 13.86 -4.62
N LYS A 97 24.35 12.52 -4.61
CA LYS A 97 25.42 11.75 -5.26
C LYS A 97 25.05 11.20 -6.64
N LYS A 98 24.02 11.78 -7.27
CA LYS A 98 23.74 11.61 -8.70
C LYS A 98 24.57 12.59 -9.52
#